data_AF-P0CAY8-F1
#
_entry.id   AF-P0CAY8-F1
#
_cell.length_a   1.000
_cell.length_b   1.000
_cell.length_c   1.000
_cell.angle_alpha   90.00
_cell.angle_beta   90.00
_cell.angle_gamma   90.00
#
_symmetry.space_group_name_H-M   'P 1'
#
loop_
_entity.id
_entity.type
_entity.pdbx_description
1 polymer ?
#
loop_
_entity_poly.entity_id
_entity_poly.type
_entity_poly.pdbx_seq_one_letter_code
_entity_poly.pdbx_strand_id
1 'polypeptide(L)' 'MLLETDASRNKPSSYIPLCGSDNSCGGLWCPRKGGKYSCISMTCDIQEDCPKLVRCKDSPGPYCMEGFCTC' A
#
# COMPACT_ATOMS: atom_id res chain seq x y z
N MET A 1 -4.54 6.18 37.00
CA MET A 1 -3.72 5.50 35.97
C MET A 1 -4.50 5.50 34.67
N LEU A 2 -4.46 6.61 33.94
CA LEU A 2 -4.89 6.63 32.55
C LEU A 2 -3.60 6.94 31.81
N LEU A 3 -2.99 5.91 31.23
CA LEU A 3 -1.96 6.11 30.22
C LEU A 3 -2.69 6.76 29.04
N GLU A 4 -2.77 8.09 29.06
CA GLU A 4 -3.01 8.88 27.87
C GLU A 4 -1.82 8.60 26.97
N THR A 5 -1.99 7.54 26.17
CA THR A 5 -1.00 7.12 25.21
C THR A 5 -1.02 8.22 24.17
N ASP A 6 0.05 9.02 24.16
CA ASP A 6 0.42 10.06 23.19
C ASP A 6 0.52 9.49 21.75
N ALA A 7 -0.53 8.81 21.27
CA ALA A 7 -0.62 8.23 19.94
C ALA A 7 -1.47 9.08 18.99
N SER A 8 -2.00 10.23 19.44
CA SER A 8 -2.93 11.05 18.62
C SER A 8 -2.36 12.39 18.14
N ARG A 9 -1.10 12.71 18.44
CA ARG A 9 -0.41 13.87 17.84
C ARG A 9 0.49 13.39 16.69
N ASN A 10 0.13 13.77 15.47
CA ASN A 10 0.88 13.66 14.19
C ASN A 10 0.64 12.41 13.31
N LYS A 11 -0.47 12.35 12.58
CA LYS A 11 -0.59 12.97 11.23
C LYS A 11 -1.88 12.50 10.56
N PRO A 12 -2.77 13.42 10.15
CA PRO A 12 -3.93 13.08 9.35
C PRO A 12 -3.49 12.74 7.92
N SER A 13 -4.28 11.90 7.27
CA SER A 13 -4.06 11.34 5.93
C SER A 13 -3.08 10.16 5.92
N SER A 14 -3.66 8.96 5.98
CA SER A 14 -2.96 7.71 5.70
C SER A 14 -2.16 7.88 4.41
N TYR A 15 -0.83 7.89 4.48
CA TYR A 15 0.02 7.89 3.28
C TYR A 15 0.01 6.48 2.66
N ILE A 16 -1.18 6.00 2.32
CA ILE A 16 -1.36 4.79 1.54
C ILE A 16 -1.00 5.19 0.11
N PRO A 17 0.13 4.73 -0.44
CA PRO A 17 0.58 5.13 -1.76
C PRO A 17 -0.44 4.68 -2.81
N LEU A 18 -0.64 5.53 -3.81
CA LEU A 18 -1.38 5.16 -5.01
C LEU A 18 -0.40 4.50 -5.98
N CYS A 19 -0.48 3.18 -6.09
CA CYS A 19 0.34 2.36 -6.96
C CYS A 19 -0.48 1.84 -8.13
N GLY A 20 0.18 1.31 -9.16
CA GLY A 20 -0.49 0.61 -10.24
C GLY A 20 0.19 -0.71 -10.52
N SER A 21 -0.04 -1.20 -11.73
CA SER A 21 0.59 -2.40 -12.28
C SER A 21 1.40 -1.97 -13.50
N ASP A 22 2.56 -2.58 -13.69
CA ASP A 22 3.38 -2.38 -14.88
C ASP A 22 3.76 -3.76 -15.41
N ASN A 23 3.62 -4.02 -16.71
CA ASN A 23 3.89 -5.34 -17.28
C ASN A 23 5.35 -5.79 -17.10
N SER A 24 6.27 -4.87 -16.83
CA SER A 24 7.67 -5.17 -16.49
C SER A 24 7.90 -5.42 -14.99
N CYS A 25 6.86 -5.25 -14.16
CA CYS A 25 6.88 -5.41 -12.71
C CYS A 25 5.87 -6.49 -12.28
N GLY A 26 6.36 -7.63 -11.80
CA GLY A 26 5.52 -8.69 -11.21
C GLY A 26 4.97 -8.34 -9.80
N GLY A 27 4.76 -7.06 -9.51
CA GLY A 27 4.32 -6.57 -8.21
C GLY A 27 3.68 -5.19 -8.33
N LEU A 28 3.68 -4.44 -7.22
CA LEU A 28 3.10 -3.09 -7.18
C LEU A 28 4.08 -2.08 -7.77
N TRP A 29 3.63 -1.35 -8.78
CA TRP A 29 4.37 -0.23 -9.35
C TRP A 29 4.04 1.05 -8.58
N CYS A 30 4.87 1.38 -7.60
CA CYS A 30 4.60 2.44 -6.64
C CYS A 30 5.50 3.66 -6.83
N PRO A 31 5.00 4.89 -6.60
CA PRO A 31 5.81 6.09 -6.58
C PRO A 31 6.76 6.09 -5.38
N ARG A 32 8.02 6.47 -5.61
CA ARG A 32 9.04 6.78 -4.60
C ARG A 32 9.28 8.28 -4.52
N LYS A 33 9.94 8.69 -3.44
CA LYS A 33 10.47 10.06 -3.31
C LYS A 33 11.37 10.40 -4.51
N GLY A 34 11.18 11.61 -5.05
CA GLY A 34 11.92 12.09 -6.21
C GLY A 34 11.29 11.77 -7.57
N GLY A 35 9.99 11.41 -7.61
CA GLY A 35 9.24 11.22 -8.86
C GLY A 35 9.56 9.93 -9.62
N LYS A 36 10.41 9.07 -9.06
CA LYS A 36 10.70 7.75 -9.60
C LYS A 36 9.62 6.77 -9.18
N TYR A 37 9.36 5.77 -10.00
CA TYR A 37 8.57 4.62 -9.61
C TYR A 37 9.48 3.42 -9.33
N SER A 38 8.99 2.49 -8.52
CA SER A 38 9.69 1.25 -8.23
C SER A 38 8.72 0.10 -8.14
N CYS A 39 9.18 -1.06 -8.60
CA CYS A 39 8.51 -2.32 -8.38
C CYS A 39 8.72 -2.74 -6.92
N ILE A 40 7.65 -2.94 -6.18
CA ILE A 40 7.68 -3.44 -4.81
C ILE A 40 6.74 -4.63 -4.67
N SER A 41 7.13 -5.59 -3.85
CA SER A 41 6.27 -6.69 -3.44
C SER A 41 5.87 -6.46 -1.99
N MET A 42 4.58 -6.39 -1.73
CA MET A 42 4.03 -6.36 -0.38
C MET A 42 3.32 -7.69 -0.14
N THR A 43 3.62 -8.37 0.96
CA THR A 43 2.96 -9.61 1.31
C THR A 43 1.59 -9.34 1.95
N CYS A 44 0.70 -10.32 1.87
CA CYS A 44 -0.62 -10.29 2.51
C CYS A 44 -1.03 -11.69 2.90
N ASP A 45 -1.78 -11.80 3.99
CA ASP A 45 -2.35 -13.06 4.45
C ASP A 45 -3.83 -13.17 4.05
N ILE A 46 -4.53 -12.02 4.03
CA ILE A 46 -5.95 -11.92 3.66
C ILE A 46 -6.23 -10.74 2.72
N GLN A 47 -7.39 -10.75 2.06
CA GLN A 47 -7.80 -9.72 1.09
C GLN A 47 -7.86 -8.31 1.71
N GLU A 48 -8.17 -8.23 3.01
CA GLU A 48 -8.33 -6.99 3.74
C GLU A 48 -7.01 -6.34 4.15
N ASP A 49 -5.86 -6.99 3.93
CA ASP A 49 -4.55 -6.43 4.27
C ASP A 49 -4.10 -5.38 3.26
N CYS A 50 -4.21 -5.69 1.96
CA CYS A 50 -3.69 -4.82 0.92
C CYS A 50 -4.35 -3.43 0.89
N PRO A 51 -5.68 -3.28 1.06
CA PRO A 51 -6.33 -1.96 1.11
C PRO A 51 -5.84 -1.06 2.25
N LYS A 52 -5.21 -1.63 3.29
CA LYS A 52 -4.58 -0.88 4.40
C LYS A 52 -3.16 -0.41 4.05
N LEU A 53 -2.53 -1.05 3.07
CA LEU A 53 -1.12 -0.85 2.71
C LEU A 53 -0.94 -0.04 1.42
N VAL A 54 -1.83 -0.21 0.44
CA VAL A 54 -1.72 0.40 -0.89
C VAL A 54 -3.11 0.74 -1.46
N ARG A 55 -3.16 1.67 -2.41
CA ARG A 55 -4.34 1.93 -3.27
C ARG A 55 -3.94 1.67 -4.71
N CYS A 56 -4.85 1.12 -5.50
CA CYS A 56 -4.60 0.92 -6.92
C CYS A 56 -5.11 2.11 -7.75
N LYS A 57 -4.28 2.52 -8.71
CA LYS A 57 -4.63 3.48 -9.74
C LYS A 57 -5.39 2.75 -10.84
N ASP A 58 -6.55 3.29 -11.22
CA ASP A 58 -7.35 2.80 -12.35
C ASP A 58 -7.76 1.32 -12.25
N SER A 59 -7.75 0.73 -11.05
CA SER A 59 -8.12 -0.67 -10.77
C SER A 59 -8.95 -0.75 -9.48
N PRO A 60 -9.94 -1.66 -9.40
CA PRO A 60 -10.78 -1.86 -8.21
C PRO A 60 -10.03 -2.45 -7.00
N GLY A 61 -8.75 -2.82 -7.17
CA GLY A 61 -7.87 -3.32 -6.12
C GLY A 61 -7.40 -2.28 -5.08
N PRO A 62 -6.49 -2.67 -4.16
CA PRO A 62 -5.62 -3.84 -4.26
C PRO A 62 -6.23 -5.15 -3.76
N TYR A 63 -5.67 -6.26 -4.25
CA TYR A 63 -6.07 -7.62 -3.90
C TYR A 63 -4.90 -8.40 -3.34
N CYS A 64 -5.19 -9.36 -2.47
CA CYS A 64 -4.23 -10.37 -2.07
C CYS A 64 -4.28 -11.55 -3.05
N MET A 65 -3.23 -11.76 -3.82
CA MET A 65 -3.11 -12.85 -4.79
C MET A 65 -1.79 -13.58 -4.56
N GLU A 66 -1.86 -14.91 -4.39
CA GLU A 66 -0.68 -15.75 -4.15
C GLU A 66 0.21 -15.29 -2.97
N GLY A 67 -0.40 -14.65 -1.96
CA GLY A 67 0.32 -14.11 -0.79
C GLY A 67 0.95 -12.73 -1.00
N PHE A 68 0.69 -12.08 -2.14
CA PHE A 68 1.18 -10.74 -2.46
C PHE A 68 0.06 -9.77 -2.83
N CYS A 69 0.20 -8.53 -2.41
CA CYS A 69 -0.66 -7.45 -2.82
C CYS A 69 -0.39 -7.10 -4.28
N THR A 70 -1.46 -7.08 -5.07
CA THR A 70 -1.43 -6.71 -6.49
C THR A 70 -2.49 -5.67 -6.79
N CYS A 71 -2.18 -4.87 -7.81
CA CYS A 71 -3.12 -4.09 -8.59
C CYS A 71 -3.30 -4.82 -9.93
#